data_AF-A0A367M2B2-F1
#
_entry.id   AF-A0A367M2B2-F1
#
_cell.length_a   1.000
_cell.length_b   1.000
_cell.length_c   1.000
_cell.angle_alpha   90.00
_cell.angle_beta   90.00
_cell.angle_gamma   90.00
#
_symmetry.space_group_name_H-M   'P 1'
#
loop_
_entity.id
_entity.type
_entity.pdbx_description
1 polymer ?
#
loop_
_entity_poly.entity_id
_entity_poly.type
_entity_poly.pdbx_seq_one_letter_code
_entity_poly.pdbx_strand_id
1 'polypeptide(L)'
;RRRMPTKHLGLLRGDALTIVRKHQSSTQPVFRLNGEALGIKFRQNDGAAEVVEHPVAVEAFAELVAALEDPACQLRIKLEPGEILVLDNTAVLHGRTAFCANELREMRRLNFDGHGRLRAELELGFKVGL
;
A
#
# COMPACT_ATOMS: atom_id res chain seq x y z
N ARG A 1 -8.57 -4.31 -26.57
CA ARG A 1 -8.08 -3.41 -25.49
C ARG A 1 -9.23 -3.15 -24.52
N ARG A 2 -9.23 -3.73 -23.31
CA ARG A 2 -10.26 -3.43 -22.30
C ARG A 2 -10.06 -1.98 -21.86
N ARG A 3 -11.03 -1.11 -22.12
CA ARG A 3 -11.03 0.29 -21.67
C ARG A 3 -11.22 0.24 -20.15
N MET A 4 -10.31 0.85 -19.38
CA MET A 4 -10.51 1.04 -17.94
C MET A 4 -11.88 1.72 -17.73
N PRO A 5 -12.78 1.16 -16.91
CA PRO A 5 -14.02 1.84 -16.57
C PRO A 5 -13.67 3.22 -16.00
N THR A 6 -14.29 4.28 -16.53
CA THR A 6 -14.00 5.69 -16.19
C THR A 6 -14.04 5.98 -14.69
N LYS A 7 -14.79 5.20 -13.91
CA LYS A 7 -14.85 5.29 -12.45
C LYS A 7 -13.50 5.13 -11.74
N HIS A 8 -12.59 4.30 -12.26
CA HIS A 8 -11.27 4.12 -11.64
C HIS A 8 -10.35 5.34 -11.80
N LEU A 9 -10.68 6.26 -12.71
CA LEU A 9 -9.94 7.51 -12.86
C LEU A 9 -10.11 8.43 -11.64
N GLY A 10 -11.15 8.23 -10.83
CA GLY A 10 -11.33 8.94 -9.56
C GLY A 10 -10.15 8.74 -8.60
N LEU A 11 -9.51 7.56 -8.64
CA LEU A 11 -8.36 7.22 -7.80
C LEU A 11 -7.06 7.93 -8.22
N LEU A 12 -6.99 8.47 -9.44
CA LEU A 12 -5.85 9.24 -9.95
C LEU A 12 -5.93 10.73 -9.60
N ARG A 13 -7.07 11.21 -9.07
CA ARG A 13 -7.26 12.62 -8.76
C ARG A 13 -6.37 13.06 -7.61
N GLY A 14 -5.82 14.27 -7.72
CA GLY A 14 -4.98 14.86 -6.68
C GLY A 14 -5.62 14.92 -5.28
N ASP A 15 -6.95 14.90 -5.22
CA ASP A 15 -7.77 14.99 -4.01
C ASP A 15 -8.55 13.71 -3.69
N ALA A 16 -8.20 12.57 -4.31
CA ALA A 16 -8.98 11.34 -4.20
C ALA A 16 -9.17 10.86 -2.74
N LEU A 17 -8.15 11.03 -1.90
CA LEU A 17 -8.15 10.55 -0.52
C LEU A 17 -7.56 11.60 0.43
N THR A 18 -8.32 11.93 1.48
CA THR A 18 -7.83 12.71 2.62
C THR A 18 -7.62 11.79 3.81
N ILE A 19 -6.41 11.77 4.35
CA ILE A 19 -6.04 10.96 5.52
C ILE A 19 -5.75 11.92 6.67
N VAL A 20 -6.45 11.74 7.79
CA VAL A 20 -6.24 12.50 9.03
C VAL A 20 -5.71 11.55 10.10
N ARG A 21 -4.60 11.93 10.74
CA ARG A 21 -3.98 11.16 11.82
C ARG A 21 -3.43 12.09 12.89
N LYS A 22 -3.92 11.94 14.11
CA LYS A 22 -3.57 12.81 15.25
C LYS A 22 -3.80 14.29 14.91
N HIS A 23 -2.73 15.04 14.62
CA HIS A 23 -2.77 16.48 14.31
C HIS A 23 -2.30 16.79 12.88
N GLN A 24 -2.22 15.78 12.01
CA GLN A 24 -1.76 15.93 10.64
C GLN A 24 -2.84 15.43 9.68
N SER A 25 -3.01 16.15 8.57
CA SER A 25 -3.84 15.73 7.45
C SER A 25 -3.04 15.74 6.15
N SER A 26 -3.42 14.87 5.22
CA SER A 26 -2.83 14.81 3.88
C SER A 26 -3.89 14.41 2.87
N THR A 27 -4.05 15.24 1.84
CA THR A 27 -4.95 14.99 0.71
C THR A 27 -4.10 14.69 -0.52
N GLN A 28 -4.33 13.55 -1.16
CA GLN A 28 -3.47 13.05 -2.24
C GLN A 28 -4.23 12.04 -3.13
N PRO A 29 -3.72 11.72 -4.34
CA PRO A 29 -4.25 10.62 -5.13
C PRO A 29 -3.98 9.27 -4.46
N VAL A 30 -4.85 8.30 -4.73
CA VAL A 30 -4.62 6.89 -4.34
C VAL A 30 -3.58 6.28 -5.27
N PHE A 31 -3.68 6.55 -6.57
CA PHE A 31 -2.70 6.12 -7.55
C PHE A 31 -2.00 7.31 -8.19
N ARG A 32 -0.66 7.27 -8.27
CA ARG A 32 0.16 8.30 -8.90
C ARG A 32 0.90 7.71 -10.10
N LEU A 33 0.75 8.34 -11.27
CA LEU A 33 1.58 8.03 -12.42
C LEU A 33 3.00 8.57 -12.22
N ASN A 34 4.00 7.69 -12.35
CA ASN A 34 5.42 7.98 -12.24
C ASN A 34 6.11 7.51 -13.52
N GLY A 35 5.99 8.29 -14.60
CA GLY A 35 6.39 7.84 -15.94
C GLY A 35 5.48 6.70 -16.42
N GLU A 36 6.07 5.54 -16.71
CA GLU A 36 5.34 4.32 -17.11
C GLU A 36 4.84 3.50 -15.92
N ALA A 37 5.30 3.79 -14.69
CA ALA A 37 4.92 3.07 -13.49
C ALA A 37 3.75 3.75 -12.74
N LEU A 38 3.02 2.96 -11.95
CA LEU A 38 1.98 3.45 -11.05
C LEU A 38 2.41 3.24 -9.60
N GLY A 39 2.52 4.32 -8.85
CA GLY A 39 2.68 4.28 -7.40
C GLY A 39 1.33 4.27 -6.69
N ILE A 40 1.26 3.67 -5.51
CA ILE A 40 0.07 3.60 -4.67
C ILE A 40 0.29 4.28 -3.31
N LYS A 41 -0.72 5.03 -2.88
CA LYS A 41 -0.87 5.61 -1.55
C LYS A 41 -2.22 5.16 -1.02
N PHE A 42 -2.20 4.24 -0.07
CA PHE A 42 -3.41 3.65 0.49
C PHE A 42 -3.42 3.69 2.01
N ARG A 43 -4.57 4.07 2.56
CA ARG A 43 -4.94 3.88 3.97
C ARG A 43 -6.44 3.66 4.05
N GLN A 44 -6.83 2.90 5.06
CA GLN A 44 -8.23 2.67 5.43
C GLN A 44 -8.45 3.09 6.88
N ASN A 45 -9.71 3.28 7.25
CA ASN A 45 -10.11 3.50 8.64
C ASN A 45 -9.74 2.27 9.49
N ASP A 46 -8.77 2.43 10.39
CA ASP A 46 -8.25 1.36 11.24
C ASP A 46 -8.23 1.75 12.74
N GLY A 47 -8.88 2.86 13.07
CA GLY A 47 -8.87 3.48 14.40
C GLY A 47 -7.60 4.29 14.71
N ALA A 48 -6.53 4.16 13.91
CA ALA A 48 -5.32 4.96 14.03
C ALA A 48 -5.29 6.15 13.05
N ALA A 49 -6.06 6.08 11.98
CA ALA A 49 -6.29 7.18 11.04
C ALA A 49 -7.76 7.23 10.60
N GLU A 50 -8.23 8.43 10.30
CA GLU A 50 -9.48 8.69 9.61
C GLU A 50 -9.20 8.93 8.13
N VAL A 51 -10.01 8.33 7.27
CA VAL A 51 -9.91 8.38 5.82
C VAL A 51 -11.23 8.88 5.26
N VAL A 52 -11.13 9.95 4.47
CA VAL A 52 -12.26 10.58 3.78
C VAL A 52 -11.96 10.57 2.28
N GLU A 53 -12.75 9.80 1.53
CA GLU A 53 -12.69 9.72 0.08
C GLU A 53 -13.39 10.93 -0.56
N HIS A 54 -12.85 11.40 -1.69
CA HIS A 54 -13.60 12.33 -2.54
C HIS A 54 -14.82 11.59 -3.14
N PRO A 55 -16.01 12.22 -3.29
CA PRO A 55 -17.22 11.55 -3.78
C PRO A 55 -17.05 10.73 -5.06
N VAL A 56 -16.28 11.25 -6.02
CA VAL A 56 -15.99 10.57 -7.30
C VAL A 56 -15.04 9.36 -7.18
N ALA A 57 -14.37 9.20 -6.04
CA ALA A 57 -13.44 8.10 -5.75
C ALA A 57 -14.08 7.00 -4.90
N VAL A 58 -15.21 7.26 -4.22
CA VAL A 58 -15.86 6.33 -3.26
C VAL A 58 -16.07 4.94 -3.86
N GLU A 59 -16.73 4.83 -5.01
CA GLU A 59 -17.04 3.53 -5.63
C GLU A 59 -15.76 2.76 -5.99
N ALA A 60 -14.82 3.43 -6.68
CA ALA A 60 -13.57 2.80 -7.09
C ALA A 60 -12.64 2.45 -5.91
N PHE A 61 -12.71 3.23 -4.84
CA PHE A 61 -11.95 2.96 -3.61
C PHE A 61 -12.51 1.74 -2.89
N ALA A 62 -13.84 1.60 -2.80
CA ALA A 62 -14.49 0.41 -2.26
C ALA A 62 -14.13 -0.86 -3.08
N GLU A 63 -14.10 -0.76 -4.41
CA GLU A 63 -13.66 -1.88 -5.28
C GLU A 63 -12.19 -2.24 -5.04
N LEU A 64 -11.31 -1.24 -4.86
CA LEU A 64 -9.92 -1.50 -4.50
C LEU A 64 -9.81 -2.21 -3.15
N VAL A 65 -10.54 -1.77 -2.13
CA VAL A 65 -10.55 -2.41 -0.80
C VAL A 65 -11.00 -3.87 -0.93
N ALA A 66 -12.11 -4.13 -1.62
CA ALA A 66 -12.60 -5.48 -1.85
C ALA A 66 -11.58 -6.36 -2.59
N ALA A 67 -10.88 -5.80 -3.58
CA ALA A 67 -9.82 -6.52 -4.29
C ALA A 67 -8.61 -6.85 -3.39
N LEU A 68 -8.28 -5.98 -2.43
CA LEU A 68 -7.19 -6.22 -1.47
C LEU A 68 -7.55 -7.29 -0.41
N GLU A 69 -8.84 -7.49 -0.15
CA GLU A 69 -9.33 -8.54 0.74
C GLU A 69 -9.31 -9.93 0.09
N ASP A 70 -9.31 -10.00 -1.25
CA ASP A 70 -9.18 -11.26 -1.99
C ASP A 70 -7.83 -11.94 -1.66
N PRO A 71 -7.83 -13.17 -1.12
CA PRO A 71 -6.60 -13.93 -0.88
C PRO A 71 -5.72 -14.11 -2.11
N ALA A 72 -6.28 -14.11 -3.33
CA ALA A 72 -5.52 -14.19 -4.57
C ALA A 72 -4.63 -12.96 -4.81
N CYS A 73 -4.96 -11.81 -4.19
CA CYS A 73 -4.18 -10.58 -4.23
C CYS A 73 -3.18 -10.48 -3.05
N GLN A 74 -3.09 -11.49 -2.19
CA GLN A 74 -2.29 -11.45 -0.97
C GLN A 74 -1.14 -12.46 -1.01
N LEU A 75 0.07 -11.98 -0.72
CA LEU A 75 1.20 -12.84 -0.36
C LEU A 75 1.33 -12.87 1.16
N ARG A 76 1.15 -14.05 1.77
CA ARG A 76 1.25 -14.25 3.22
C ARG A 76 2.60 -14.87 3.57
N ILE A 77 3.42 -14.14 4.32
CA ILE A 77 4.75 -14.56 4.74
C ILE A 77 4.81 -14.52 6.26
N LYS A 78 5.27 -15.62 6.87
CA LYS A 78 5.64 -15.64 8.29
C LYS A 78 7.13 -15.32 8.39
N LEU A 79 7.47 -14.25 9.10
CA LEU A 79 8.86 -13.91 9.40
C LEU A 79 9.33 -14.64 10.65
N GLU A 80 10.42 -15.39 10.51
CA GLU A 80 11.15 -16.04 11.58
C GLU A 80 12.21 -15.10 12.20
N PRO A 81 12.68 -15.36 13.43
CA PRO A 81 13.72 -14.53 14.05
C PRO A 81 14.97 -14.42 13.19
N GLY A 82 15.42 -13.19 12.92
CA GLY A 82 16.59 -12.90 12.08
C GLY A 82 16.28 -12.64 10.60
N GLU A 83 15.06 -12.92 10.14
CA GLU A 83 14.65 -12.62 8.77
C GLU A 83 14.30 -11.14 8.59
N ILE A 84 14.59 -10.62 7.39
CA ILE A 84 14.35 -9.22 7.03
C ILE A 84 13.45 -9.18 5.80
N LEU A 85 12.38 -8.41 5.89
CA LEU A 85 11.50 -8.09 4.78
C LEU A 85 11.79 -6.68 4.27
N VAL A 86 12.14 -6.57 2.98
CA VAL A 86 12.32 -5.29 2.28
C VAL A 86 11.25 -5.19 1.19
N LEU A 87 10.53 -4.06 1.17
CA LEU A 87 9.42 -3.82 0.24
C LEU A 87 9.55 -2.44 -0.40
N ASP A 88 9.19 -2.34 -1.68
CA ASP A 88 8.93 -1.05 -2.30
C ASP A 88 7.60 -0.49 -1.78
N ASN A 89 7.67 0.42 -0.81
CA ASN A 89 6.50 1.05 -0.19
C ASN A 89 5.74 1.99 -1.15
N THR A 90 6.21 2.20 -2.38
CA THR A 90 5.48 2.91 -3.43
C THR A 90 4.63 1.99 -4.31
N ALA A 91 4.85 0.67 -4.26
CA ALA A 91 4.16 -0.30 -5.10
C ALA A 91 3.44 -1.40 -4.31
N VAL A 92 3.93 -1.73 -3.10
CA VAL A 92 3.43 -2.85 -2.30
C VAL A 92 2.72 -2.34 -1.05
N LEU A 93 1.45 -2.73 -0.91
CA LEU A 93 0.71 -2.58 0.35
C LEU A 93 1.08 -3.72 1.30
N HIS A 94 1.16 -3.40 2.59
CA HIS A 94 1.46 -4.39 3.61
C HIS A 94 0.63 -4.19 4.86
N GLY A 95 0.38 -5.29 5.55
CA GLY A 95 -0.33 -5.35 6.81
C GLY A 95 0.10 -6.60 7.57
N ARG A 96 -0.67 -6.98 8.58
CA ARG A 96 -0.43 -8.21 9.34
C ARG A 96 -1.75 -8.83 9.75
N THR A 97 -1.74 -10.14 9.98
CA THR A 97 -2.83 -10.82 10.66
C THR A 97 -2.83 -10.47 12.16
N ALA A 98 -3.91 -10.82 12.84
CA ALA A 98 -4.00 -10.71 14.30
C ALA A 98 -2.90 -11.55 14.98
N PHE A 99 -2.43 -11.08 16.13
CA PHE A 99 -1.47 -11.82 16.95
C PHE A 99 -2.20 -12.71 17.95
N CYS A 100 -1.62 -13.87 18.27
CA CYS A 100 -2.03 -14.65 19.42
C CYS A 100 -1.66 -13.90 20.70
N ALA A 101 -2.60 -13.81 21.66
CA ALA A 101 -2.42 -13.01 22.89
C ALA A 101 -1.23 -13.46 23.76
N ASN A 102 -0.79 -14.71 23.61
CA ASN A 102 0.26 -15.32 24.42
C ASN A 102 1.63 -15.33 23.73
N GLU A 103 1.77 -14.69 22.57
CA GLU A 103 3.04 -14.62 21.85
C GLU A 103 3.71 -13.25 22.02
N LEU A 104 4.95 -13.24 22.48
CA LEU A 104 5.79 -12.04 22.48
C LEU A 104 6.46 -11.87 21.12
N ARG A 105 6.46 -10.63 20.61
CA ARG A 105 7.09 -10.29 19.34
C ARG A 105 7.74 -8.92 19.41
N GLU A 106 8.98 -8.86 18.93
CA GLU A 106 9.70 -7.61 18.71
C GLU A 106 10.03 -7.48 17.23
N MET A 107 9.60 -6.38 16.60
CA MET A 107 9.94 -6.06 15.21
C MET A 107 10.57 -4.68 15.16
N ARG A 108 11.67 -4.56 14.40
CA ARG A 108 12.32 -3.29 14.11
C ARG A 108 11.95 -2.88 12.68
N ARG A 109 11.62 -1.60 12.50
CA ARG A 109 11.28 -1.02 11.18
C ARG A 109 12.20 0.14 10.87
N LEU A 110 12.75 0.14 9.68
CA LEU A 110 13.50 1.24 9.11
C LEU A 110 12.94 1.56 7.71
N ASN A 111 12.85 2.85 7.37
CA ASN A 111 12.42 3.31 6.06
C ASN A 111 13.60 3.97 5.36
N PHE A 112 13.74 3.71 4.06
CA PHE A 112 14.72 4.34 3.19
C PHE A 112 13.98 5.16 2.12
N ASP A 113 14.64 6.19 1.59
CA ASP A 113 14.10 7.04 0.53
C ASP A 113 14.38 6.51 -0.89
N GLY A 114 15.18 5.44 -1.01
CA GLY A 114 15.54 4.82 -2.28
C GLY A 114 16.58 5.60 -3.09
N HIS A 115 17.24 6.61 -2.52
CA HIS A 115 18.24 7.44 -3.21
C HIS A 115 19.70 7.11 -2.86
N GLY A 116 19.93 6.04 -2.10
CA GLY A 116 21.27 5.61 -1.69
C GLY A 116 22.13 5.00 -2.80
N ARG A 117 23.44 4.87 -2.52
CA ARG A 117 24.45 4.31 -3.45
C ARG A 117 24.09 2.92 -3.99
N LEU A 118 23.43 2.09 -3.19
CA LEU A 118 23.07 0.70 -3.55
C LEU A 118 21.79 0.61 -4.38
N ARG A 119 21.15 1.74 -4.76
CA ARG A 119 19.89 1.72 -5.52
C ARG A 119 19.99 0.91 -6.81
N ALA A 120 21.10 1.02 -7.53
CA ALA A 120 21.32 0.31 -8.79
C ALA A 120 21.50 -1.21 -8.62
N GLU A 121 21.73 -1.67 -7.39
CA GLU A 121 21.89 -3.09 -7.06
C GLU A 121 20.56 -3.75 -6.67
N LEU A 122 19.48 -2.97 -6.52
CA LEU A 122 18.16 -3.50 -6.18
C LEU A 122 17.46 -4.04 -7.44
N GLU A 123 17.25 -5.35 -7.48
CA GLU A 123 16.31 -5.98 -8.40
C GLU A 123 14.90 -5.89 -7.80
N LEU A 124 14.04 -5.06 -8.40
CA LEU A 124 12.64 -4.93 -8.01
C LEU A 124 11.78 -5.98 -8.71
N GLY A 125 10.95 -6.68 -7.95
CA GLY A 125 10.01 -7.69 -8.46
C GLY A 125 10.10 -9.02 -7.72
N PHE A 126 9.22 -9.96 -8.08
CA PHE A 126 9.29 -11.33 -7.59
C PHE A 126 10.04 -12.19 -8.62
N LYS A 127 11.10 -12.89 -8.20
CA LYS A 127 11.69 -13.94 -9.03
C LYS A 127 10.70 -15.10 -9.09
N VAL A 128 10.11 -15.33 -10.26
CA VAL A 128 9.24 -16.47 -10.50
C VAL A 128 10.14 -17.71 -10.57
N GLY A 129 10.15 -18.56 -9.54
CA GLY A 129 10.93 -19.79 -9.52
C GLY A 129 11.48 -20.23 -8.15
N LEU A 130 10.68 -20.20 -7.10
CA LEU A 130 10.93 -20.94 -5.84
C LEU A 130 9.84 -22.00 -5.67
#